data_AF-A0A370AKX5-F1
#
_entry.id   AF-A0A370AKX5-F1
#
_cell.length_a   1.000
_cell.length_b   1.000
_cell.length_c   1.000
_cell.angle_alpha   90.00
_cell.angle_beta   90.00
_cell.angle_gamma   90.00
#
_symmetry.space_group_name_H-M   'P 1'
#
loop_
_entity.id
_entity.type
_entity.pdbx_description
1 polymer ?
#
loop_
_entity_poly.entity_id
_entity_poly.type
_entity_poly.pdbx_seq_one_letter_code
_entity_poly.pdbx_strand_id
1 'polypeptide(L)'
;MTREDWIETISRWQSTGRPMTEFCKKEGINYWTFRDWKTRILQPSYLKETKLVKLNSIQVSNDEINNIEIFIGKAKIIVPKSFDEAHLLNIISALGKIS
;
A
#
# COMPACT_ATOMS: atom_id res chain seq x y z
N MET A 1 14.36 -18.68 -3.10
CA MET A 1 13.25 -17.74 -3.30
C MET A 1 13.74 -16.34 -3.03
N THR A 2 13.50 -15.43 -3.96
CA THR A 2 13.77 -14.00 -3.81
C THR A 2 12.61 -13.31 -3.08
N ARG A 3 12.75 -12.00 -2.83
CA ARG A 3 11.71 -11.20 -2.19
C ARG A 3 10.43 -11.13 -3.04
N GLU A 4 10.58 -11.12 -4.36
CA GLU A 4 9.50 -11.10 -5.34
C GLU A 4 8.67 -12.39 -5.25
N ASP A 5 9.35 -13.54 -5.17
CA ASP A 5 8.70 -14.84 -4.98
C ASP A 5 7.85 -14.87 -3.70
N TRP A 6 8.32 -14.21 -2.63
CA TRP A 6 7.59 -14.13 -1.36
C TRP A 6 6.33 -13.29 -1.51
N ILE A 7 6.41 -12.14 -2.18
CA ILE A 7 5.27 -11.24 -2.42
C ILE A 7 4.21 -11.95 -3.26
N GLU A 8 4.62 -12.62 -4.33
CA GLU A 8 3.70 -13.38 -5.19
C GLU A 8 3.01 -14.50 -4.39
N THR A 9 3.78 -15.23 -3.59
CA THR A 9 3.26 -16.34 -2.78
C THR A 9 2.30 -15.85 -1.69
N ILE A 10 2.59 -14.73 -1.04
CA ILE A 10 1.69 -14.10 -0.06
C ILE A 10 0.42 -13.59 -0.73
N SER A 11 0.52 -13.01 -1.94
CA SER A 11 -0.62 -12.54 -2.71
C SER A 11 -1.54 -13.70 -3.13
N ARG A 12 -0.96 -14.82 -3.58
CA ARG A 12 -1.69 -16.07 -3.82
C ARG A 12 -2.36 -16.58 -2.56
N TRP A 13 -1.68 -16.57 -1.43
CA TRP A 13 -2.30 -16.99 -0.16
C TRP A 13 -3.51 -16.12 0.19
N GLN A 14 -3.38 -14.80 0.10
CA GLN A 14 -4.47 -13.86 0.41
C GLN A 14 -5.70 -14.06 -0.49
N SER A 15 -5.50 -14.35 -1.79
CA SER A 15 -6.63 -14.60 -2.70
C SER A 15 -7.37 -15.91 -2.41
N THR A 16 -6.75 -16.86 -1.71
CA THR A 16 -7.40 -18.13 -1.35
C THR A 16 -8.32 -18.02 -0.13
N GLY A 17 -8.13 -17.00 0.72
CA GLY A 17 -8.85 -16.87 2.00
C GLY A 17 -8.60 -18.00 3.01
N ARG A 18 -7.64 -18.91 2.74
CA ARG A 18 -7.38 -20.08 3.59
C ARG A 18 -6.48 -19.75 4.78
N PRO A 19 -6.56 -20.52 5.87
CA PRO A 19 -5.56 -20.45 6.94
C PRO A 19 -4.14 -20.67 6.39
N MET A 20 -3.15 -19.95 6.92
CA MET A 20 -1.75 -20.08 6.49
C MET A 20 -1.23 -21.51 6.60
N THR A 21 -1.67 -22.25 7.62
CA THR A 21 -1.28 -23.65 7.85
C THR A 21 -1.73 -24.58 6.72
N GLU A 22 -2.96 -24.42 6.24
CA GLU A 22 -3.48 -25.20 5.11
C GLU A 22 -2.77 -24.83 3.80
N PHE A 23 -2.58 -23.53 3.56
CA PHE A 23 -1.87 -23.04 2.38
C PHE A 23 -0.43 -23.57 2.35
N CYS A 24 0.31 -23.45 3.46
CA CYS A 24 1.68 -23.95 3.58
C CYS A 24 1.75 -25.46 3.35
N LYS A 25 0.80 -26.23 3.90
CA LYS A 25 0.73 -27.68 3.71
C LYS A 25 0.49 -28.05 2.24
N LYS A 26 -0.37 -27.31 1.55
CA LYS A 26 -0.69 -27.55 0.13
C LYS A 26 0.48 -27.20 -0.79
N GLU A 27 1.15 -26.09 -0.54
CA GLU A 27 2.25 -25.57 -1.35
C GLU A 27 3.62 -26.18 -0.98
N GLY A 28 3.67 -27.07 0.02
CA GLY A 28 4.92 -27.67 0.49
C GLY A 28 5.86 -26.68 1.18
N ILE A 29 5.33 -25.57 1.69
CA ILE A 29 6.11 -24.51 2.34
C ILE A 29 6.13 -24.74 3.84
N ASN A 30 7.28 -24.55 4.49
CA ASN A 30 7.34 -24.56 5.94
C ASN A 30 6.59 -23.35 6.52
N TYR A 31 5.70 -23.61 7.49
CA TYR A 31 4.87 -22.58 8.12
C TYR A 31 5.69 -21.43 8.72
N TRP A 32 6.80 -21.73 9.40
CA TRP A 32 7.65 -20.72 10.04
C TRP A 32 8.36 -19.84 9.02
N THR A 33 8.81 -20.46 7.92
CA THR A 33 9.41 -19.76 6.79
C THR A 33 8.38 -18.80 6.15
N PHE A 34 7.17 -19.28 5.88
CA PHE A 34 6.10 -18.44 5.33
C PHE A 34 5.69 -17.31 6.29
N ARG A 35 5.66 -17.60 7.60
CA ARG A 35 5.41 -16.59 8.64
C ARG A 35 6.48 -15.50 8.65
N ASP A 36 7.75 -15.86 8.53
CA ASP A 36 8.86 -14.90 8.47
C ASP A 36 8.75 -13.99 7.24
N TRP A 37 8.48 -14.56 6.05
CA TRP A 37 8.24 -13.78 4.83
C TRP A 37 7.07 -12.81 4.98
N LYS A 38 5.96 -13.30 5.53
CA LYS A 38 4.78 -12.47 5.79
C LYS A 38 5.09 -11.33 6.75
N THR A 39 5.83 -11.59 7.82
CA THR A 39 6.25 -10.56 8.77
C THR A 39 7.15 -9.52 8.09
N ARG A 40 8.12 -9.94 7.29
CA ARG A 40 9.03 -9.03 6.58
C ARG A 40 8.32 -8.16 5.54
N ILE A 41 7.25 -8.65 4.94
CA ILE A 41 6.51 -7.94 3.88
C ILE A 41 5.36 -7.09 4.45
N LEU A 42 4.65 -7.57 5.46
CA LEU A 42 3.42 -6.94 5.95
C LEU A 42 3.54 -6.21 7.31
N GLN A 43 4.64 -6.38 8.06
CA GLN A 43 4.79 -5.65 9.33
C GLN A 43 5.60 -4.35 9.17
N PRO A 44 5.06 -3.20 9.63
CA PRO A 44 5.72 -1.91 9.57
C PRO A 44 7.05 -1.83 10.33
N SER A 45 7.24 -2.64 11.37
CA SER A 45 8.45 -2.63 12.20
C SER A 45 9.69 -3.19 11.50
N TYR A 46 9.51 -3.99 10.44
CA TYR A 46 10.61 -4.50 9.60
C TYR A 46 10.85 -3.65 8.35
N LEU A 47 9.95 -2.71 8.03
CA LEU A 47 10.21 -1.63 7.08
C LEU A 47 11.10 -0.60 7.76
N LYS A 48 12.41 -0.90 7.88
CA LYS A 48 13.40 0.17 8.05
C LYS A 48 13.20 1.14 6.88
N GLU A 49 12.70 2.33 7.22
CA GLU A 49 12.54 3.50 6.36
C GLU A 49 11.44 3.48 5.29
N THR A 50 10.19 3.23 5.66
CA THR A 50 9.11 4.03 5.05
C THR A 50 8.51 4.93 6.12
N LYS A 51 8.81 6.23 6.03
CA LYS A 51 8.21 7.28 6.85
C LYS A 51 6.71 7.36 6.53
N LEU A 52 5.91 6.47 7.10
CA LEU A 52 4.46 6.65 7.11
C LEU A 52 4.14 7.80 8.07
N VAL A 53 3.56 8.86 7.53
CA VAL A 53 3.10 10.03 8.28
C VAL A 53 1.79 9.65 8.98
N LYS A 54 1.70 9.91 10.29
CA LYS A 54 0.42 9.86 11.00
C LYS A 54 -0.50 10.92 10.41
N LEU A 55 -1.60 10.51 9.78
CA LEU A 55 -2.70 11.40 9.46
C LEU A 55 -3.54 11.60 10.72
N ASN A 56 -3.53 12.81 11.25
CA ASN A 56 -4.51 13.21 12.25
C ASN A 56 -5.84 13.43 11.52
N SER A 57 -6.82 12.57 11.75
CA SER A 57 -8.17 12.80 11.25
C SER A 57 -8.78 13.99 12.00
N ILE A 58 -8.82 15.16 11.35
CA ILE A 58 -9.59 16.30 11.82
C ILE A 58 -11.01 16.10 11.28
N GLN A 59 -12.01 16.10 12.17
CA GLN A 59 -13.40 16.19 11.77
C GLN A 59 -13.63 17.60 11.23
N VAL A 60 -13.55 17.76 9.93
CA VAL A 60 -13.87 19.03 9.27
C VAL A 60 -15.38 19.05 9.06
N SER A 61 -16.06 20.01 9.68
CA SER A 61 -17.45 20.34 9.42
C SER A 61 -17.66 20.59 7.92
N ASN A 62 -18.70 19.96 7.37
CA ASN A 62 -18.91 19.64 5.94
C ASN A 62 -18.89 20.79 4.91
N ASP A 63 -18.59 22.04 5.25
CA ASP A 63 -18.87 23.17 4.35
C ASP A 63 -17.72 23.80 3.57
N GLU A 64 -16.44 23.43 3.74
CA GLU A 64 -15.36 24.17 3.04
C GLU A 64 -14.17 23.37 2.50
N ILE A 65 -14.27 22.04 2.29
CA ILE A 65 -13.21 21.32 1.58
C ILE A 65 -13.42 21.47 0.06
N ASN A 66 -12.99 22.60 -0.48
CA ASN A 66 -13.06 22.89 -1.92
C ASN A 66 -11.89 22.28 -2.71
N ASN A 67 -10.74 22.05 -2.08
CA ASN A 67 -9.55 21.51 -2.73
C ASN A 67 -8.82 20.53 -1.80
N ILE A 68 -8.23 19.48 -2.37
CA ILE A 68 -7.23 18.63 -1.72
C ILE A 68 -5.86 19.22 -2.03
N GLU A 69 -5.07 19.53 -1.01
CA GLU A 69 -3.70 20.04 -1.18
C GLU A 69 -2.68 18.99 -0.74
N ILE A 70 -1.73 18.64 -1.61
CA ILE A 70 -0.67 17.66 -1.37
C ILE A 70 0.68 18.37 -1.48
N PHE A 71 1.51 18.26 -0.44
CA PHE A 71 2.84 18.86 -0.39
C PHE A 71 3.93 17.79 -0.55
N ILE A 72 4.83 17.97 -1.52
CA ILE A 72 5.97 17.08 -1.77
C ILE A 72 7.25 17.94 -1.86
N GLY A 73 7.97 18.06 -0.75
CA GLY A 73 9.15 18.93 -0.66
C GLY A 73 8.76 20.41 -0.87
N LYS A 74 9.25 21.03 -1.95
CA LYS A 74 8.87 22.40 -2.35
C LYS A 74 7.68 22.43 -3.32
N ALA A 75 7.21 21.27 -3.79
CA ALA A 75 6.09 21.19 -4.70
C ALA A 75 4.76 21.16 -3.93
N LYS A 76 3.77 21.89 -4.44
CA LYS A 76 2.39 21.92 -3.95
C LYS A 76 1.47 21.49 -5.10
N ILE A 77 0.74 20.39 -4.90
CA ILE A 77 -0.29 19.89 -5.82
C ILE A 77 -1.64 20.27 -5.22
N ILE A 78 -2.51 20.87 -6.04
CA ILE A 78 -3.86 21.28 -5.63
C ILE A 78 -4.83 20.54 -6.54
N VAL A 79 -5.73 19.76 -5.94
CA VAL A 79 -6.77 19.00 -6.63
C VAL A 79 -8.13 19.57 -6.22
N PRO A 80 -8.76 20.40 -7.07
CA PRO A 80 -10.09 20.94 -6.79
C PRO A 80 -11.18 19.87 -6.65
N LYS A 81 -12.28 20.19 -5.98
CA LYS A 81 -13.46 19.32 -5.90
C LYS A 81 -14.09 19.07 -7.27
N SER A 82 -13.97 20.04 -8.18
CA SER A 82 -14.40 19.92 -9.58
C SER A 82 -13.39 19.17 -10.46
N PHE A 83 -12.32 18.64 -9.87
CA PHE A 83 -11.29 17.94 -10.63
C PHE A 83 -11.80 16.59 -11.09
N ASP A 84 -11.58 16.30 -12.37
CA ASP A 84 -12.01 15.05 -12.98
C ASP A 84 -11.16 13.88 -12.44
N GLU A 85 -11.86 12.88 -11.88
CA GLU A 85 -11.27 11.66 -11.34
C GLU A 85 -10.42 10.93 -12.38
N ALA A 86 -10.85 10.92 -13.64
CA ALA A 86 -10.10 10.29 -14.73
C ALA A 86 -8.75 10.97 -14.99
N HIS A 87 -8.70 12.31 -14.89
CA HIS A 87 -7.46 13.06 -15.02
C HIS A 87 -6.52 12.82 -13.84
N LEU A 88 -7.06 12.65 -12.61
CA LEU A 88 -6.23 12.36 -11.44
C LEU A 88 -5.55 11.00 -11.56
N LEU A 89 -6.30 9.98 -12.00
CA LEU A 89 -5.76 8.65 -12.24
C LEU A 89 -4.67 8.66 -13.31
N ASN A 90 -4.83 9.46 -14.37
CA ASN A 90 -3.83 9.62 -15.41
C ASN A 90 -2.54 10.26 -14.88
N ILE A 91 -2.64 11.28 -14.05
CA ILE A 91 -1.49 11.95 -13.43
C ILE A 91 -0.77 10.98 -12.47
N ILE A 92 -1.49 10.28 -11.61
CA ILE A 92 -0.91 9.29 -10.69
C ILE A 92 -0.20 8.18 -11.48
N SER A 93 -0.84 7.70 -12.55
CA SER A 93 -0.25 6.68 -13.44
C SER A 93 1.00 7.17 -14.17
N ALA A 94 1.03 8.43 -14.58
CA ALA A 94 2.21 9.03 -15.21
C ALA A 94 3.36 9.17 -14.20
N LEU A 95 3.08 9.63 -12.97
CA LEU A 95 4.08 9.76 -11.91
C LEU A 95 4.66 8.40 -11.50
N GLY A 96 3.83 7.35 -11.42
CA GLY A 96 4.28 6.00 -11.11
C GLY A 96 5.16 5.35 -12.20
N LYS A 97 5.17 5.90 -13.42
CA LYS A 97 6.06 5.45 -14.52
C LYS A 97 7.42 6.15 -14.50
N ILE A 98 7.59 7.19 -13.69
CA ILE A 98 8.83 7.97 -13.57
C ILE A 98 9.70 7.42 -12.41
N SER A 99 9.18 6.51 -11.57
CA SER A 99 9.90 5.83 -10.49
C SER A 99 10.49 4.50 -10.89
#